data_AF-A0A1Q5R3S7-F1
#
_entry.id   AF-A0A1Q5R3S7-F1
#
_cell.length_a   1.000
_cell.length_b   1.000
_cell.length_c   1.000
_cell.angle_alpha   90.00
_cell.angle_beta   90.00
_cell.angle_gamma   90.00
#
_symmetry.space_group_name_H-M   'P 1'
#
loop_
_entity.id
_entity.type
_entity.pdbx_description
1 polymer ?
#
loop_
_entity_poly.entity_id
_entity_poly.type
_entity_poly.pdbx_seq_one_letter_code
_entity_poly.pdbx_strand_id
1 'polypeptide(L)'
;MARDIAAMEQFGPNPNATMEWLKQIVQVEAAKSIAGEASLYRRGSKTADAVRDKLDYIPHRIDSVYQYIRGRSVVSGNMATGFGTVRNLLTSALLGSASITAAATDPFVDAAARYLSGLPMTKALWGITKTFSEGTTEQAVRSGIVMDDFLHILGDEARMAGQVGGSEWSKWLAERTLALSGLEPMTQARKHVFALDFQGAVADQAGKTWDEMEPYLRRAMQGYGIDRTAWDVIRSTPLHQPEGGAGFLRPIDVAALAEGPALPKVQKLLGIDTTDAEVAAEQTAAGVRRIAEQYLETILQQTERAVPTSTARSRSFFVGTQPKGSFWGEVVESGLLFKSFALSLTTLQLQAIQQELHQGAARGAGYAGAIALSLTMGGAIALQIKNVINGKDPQSMADPRFWMAAVQTGGGLGLLGDYLFSDVNRQGQSLAQQISGPTVGLVGDLWKLTAGNVQQLVQGKPTNIGRETVNTLGRYTPVLSSLWYLRAAYRRVVLDQLQYLTDPDAHKSFREQEQRLQNETRQGMWWAPGEILPRRAPATQ
;
A
#
# COMPACT_ATOMS: atom_id res chain seq x y z
N MET A 1 11.27 -21.61 -3.64
CA MET A 1 12.30 -21.72 -4.70
C MET A 1 12.92 -20.37 -5.04
N ALA A 2 12.29 -19.44 -5.76
CA ALA A 2 12.93 -18.15 -6.11
C ALA A 2 13.44 -17.36 -4.89
N ARG A 3 12.66 -17.30 -3.81
CA ARG A 3 13.08 -16.66 -2.54
C ARG A 3 14.23 -17.37 -1.84
N ASP A 4 14.35 -18.67 -2.07
CA ASP A 4 15.40 -19.48 -1.46
C ASP A 4 16.72 -19.29 -2.19
N ILE A 5 16.67 -19.25 -3.52
CA ILE A 5 17.79 -18.94 -4.40
C ILE A 5 18.32 -17.53 -4.09
N ALA A 6 17.46 -16.52 -4.10
CA ALA A 6 17.86 -15.14 -3.81
C ALA A 6 18.51 -14.99 -2.41
N ALA A 7 18.00 -15.71 -1.41
CA ALA A 7 18.60 -15.70 -0.08
C ALA A 7 19.97 -16.38 -0.07
N MET A 8 20.17 -17.45 -0.85
CA MET A 8 21.46 -18.12 -0.97
C MET A 8 22.49 -17.31 -1.75
N GLU A 9 22.06 -16.58 -2.78
CA GLU A 9 22.91 -15.65 -3.52
C GLU A 9 23.37 -14.48 -2.64
N GLN A 10 22.46 -13.92 -1.83
CA GLN A 10 22.76 -12.76 -1.00
C GLN A 10 23.49 -13.10 0.31
N PHE A 11 23.12 -14.21 0.97
CA PHE A 11 23.60 -14.57 2.31
C PHE A 11 24.48 -15.82 2.33
N GLY A 12 24.76 -16.41 1.17
CA GLY A 12 25.58 -17.59 1.03
C GLY A 12 24.85 -18.93 1.29
N PRO A 13 25.58 -20.04 1.39
CA PRO A 13 25.01 -21.40 1.38
C PRO A 13 24.05 -21.69 2.53
N ASN A 14 24.21 -21.01 3.68
CA ASN A 14 23.30 -21.11 4.82
C ASN A 14 22.80 -19.71 5.23
N PRO A 15 21.74 -19.20 4.57
CA PRO A 15 21.21 -17.87 4.83
C PRO A 15 20.78 -17.64 6.30
N ASN A 16 20.28 -18.70 6.95
CA ASN A 16 19.86 -18.62 8.36
C ASN A 16 21.06 -18.37 9.28
N ALA A 17 22.16 -19.12 9.08
CA ALA A 17 23.37 -18.96 9.89
C ALA A 17 24.01 -17.59 9.67
N THR A 18 24.08 -17.12 8.42
CA THR A 18 24.56 -15.77 8.11
C THR A 18 23.71 -14.69 8.76
N MET A 19 22.38 -14.86 8.77
CA MET A 19 21.48 -13.92 9.43
C MET A 19 21.69 -13.87 10.95
N GLU A 20 21.83 -15.02 11.60
CA GLU A 20 22.17 -15.08 13.02
C GLU A 20 23.51 -14.41 13.33
N TRP A 21 24.52 -14.67 12.51
CA TRP A 21 25.83 -14.05 12.63
C TRP A 21 25.77 -12.52 12.48
N LEU A 22 25.01 -12.00 11.51
CA LEU A 22 24.81 -10.55 11.33
C LEU A 22 24.13 -9.92 12.56
N LYS A 23 23.14 -10.58 13.15
CA LYS A 23 22.49 -10.09 14.38
C LYS A 23 23.49 -10.03 15.55
N GLN A 24 24.32 -11.06 15.70
CA GLN A 24 25.35 -11.10 16.73
C GLN A 24 26.40 -10.00 16.54
N ILE A 25 26.82 -9.72 15.30
CA ILE A 25 27.74 -8.62 15.00
C ILE A 25 27.15 -7.29 15.44
N VAL A 26 25.88 -7.01 15.11
CA VAL A 26 25.24 -5.75 15.52
C VAL A 26 25.20 -5.63 17.04
N GLN A 27 24.92 -6.72 17.75
CA GLN A 27 24.94 -6.74 19.22
C GLN A 27 26.34 -6.48 19.79
N VAL A 28 27.36 -7.14 19.25
CA VAL A 28 28.76 -6.96 19.68
C VAL A 28 29.23 -5.54 19.41
N GLU A 29 29.00 -5.02 18.20
CA GLU A 29 29.38 -3.65 17.84
C GLU A 29 28.67 -2.63 18.73
N ALA A 30 27.38 -2.80 18.99
CA ALA A 30 26.67 -1.89 19.88
C ALA A 30 27.11 -2.03 21.35
N ALA A 31 27.58 -3.20 21.79
CA ALA A 31 28.20 -3.38 23.10
C ALA A 31 29.54 -2.64 23.21
N LYS A 32 30.42 -2.75 22.21
CA LYS A 32 31.65 -1.93 22.08
C LYS A 32 31.31 -0.44 22.10
N SER A 33 30.30 -0.09 21.29
CA SER A 33 29.39 1.05 21.41
C SER A 33 29.31 1.59 22.83
N ILE A 34 28.58 0.86 23.66
CA ILE A 34 28.23 1.18 25.04
C ILE A 34 29.47 1.27 25.94
N ALA A 35 30.46 0.40 25.74
CA ALA A 35 31.71 0.36 26.50
C ALA A 35 32.67 1.53 26.18
N GLY A 36 32.39 2.31 25.13
CA GLY A 36 33.25 3.42 24.71
C GLY A 36 34.43 2.99 23.83
N GLU A 37 34.40 1.76 23.32
CA GLU A 37 35.37 1.23 22.37
C GLU A 37 35.04 1.69 20.94
N ALA A 38 36.05 1.60 20.05
CA ALA A 38 35.84 1.87 18.64
C ALA A 38 34.80 0.88 18.06
N SER A 39 33.75 1.41 17.45
CA SER A 39 32.66 0.62 16.91
C SER A 39 32.12 1.18 15.61
N LEU A 40 31.64 0.29 14.76
CA LEU A 40 30.88 0.58 13.55
C LEU A 40 29.42 0.98 13.85
N TYR A 41 28.93 0.74 15.08
CA TYR A 41 27.58 1.07 15.48
C TYR A 41 27.43 2.56 15.81
N ARG A 42 26.67 3.29 14.98
CA ARG A 42 26.38 4.70 15.24
C ARG A 42 25.33 4.82 16.34
N ARG A 43 25.79 5.07 17.57
CA ARG A 43 25.02 5.09 18.83
C ARG A 43 23.65 5.78 18.72
N GLY A 44 23.57 6.91 18.01
CA GLY A 44 22.32 7.63 17.69
C GLY A 44 21.54 8.21 18.90
N SER A 45 21.78 7.68 20.10
CA SER A 45 21.29 8.11 21.40
C SER A 45 22.47 8.27 22.37
N LYS A 46 22.29 9.16 23.37
CA LYS A 46 23.30 9.46 24.39
C LYS A 46 23.20 8.55 25.62
N THR A 47 22.11 7.80 25.81
CA THR A 47 21.90 6.96 26.99
C THR A 47 22.07 5.48 26.67
N ALA A 48 22.71 4.74 27.59
CA ALA A 48 22.95 3.30 27.42
C ALA A 48 21.64 2.49 27.35
N ASP A 49 20.61 2.89 28.09
CA ASP A 49 19.32 2.19 28.12
C ASP A 49 18.55 2.33 26.80
N ALA A 50 18.58 3.52 26.18
CA ALA A 50 17.97 3.70 24.86
C ALA A 50 18.71 2.92 23.76
N VAL A 51 20.01 2.66 23.94
CA VAL A 51 20.78 1.79 23.05
C VAL A 51 20.39 0.33 23.28
N ARG A 52 20.24 -0.11 24.54
CA ARG A 52 19.77 -1.47 24.90
C ARG A 52 18.36 -1.76 24.37
N ASP A 53 17.40 -0.88 24.60
CA ASP A 53 16.03 -1.03 24.07
C ASP A 53 16.01 -1.19 22.54
N LYS A 54 16.86 -0.42 21.86
CA LYS A 54 17.02 -0.51 20.41
C LYS A 54 17.68 -1.82 19.98
N LEU A 55 18.61 -2.36 20.78
CA LEU A 55 19.28 -3.64 20.53
C LEU A 55 18.40 -4.85 20.79
N ASP A 56 17.38 -4.75 21.65
CA ASP A 56 16.38 -5.82 21.80
C ASP A 56 15.40 -5.80 20.61
N TYR A 57 15.09 -4.61 20.10
CA TYR A 57 14.17 -4.43 18.99
C TYR A 57 14.75 -4.81 17.61
N ILE A 58 16.03 -4.50 17.34
CA ILE A 58 16.66 -4.73 16.02
C ILE A 58 16.63 -6.22 15.61
N PRO A 59 17.09 -7.19 16.43
CA PRO A 59 17.02 -8.62 16.12
C PRO A 59 15.59 -9.07 15.81
N HIS A 60 14.61 -8.65 16.61
CA HIS A 60 13.21 -8.95 16.37
C HIS A 60 12.73 -8.42 15.02
N ARG A 61 13.13 -7.21 14.62
CA ARG A 61 12.79 -6.66 13.30
C ARG A 61 13.47 -7.37 12.15
N ILE A 62 14.72 -7.77 12.31
CA ILE A 62 15.44 -8.58 11.33
C ILE A 62 14.72 -9.92 11.15
N ASP A 63 14.42 -10.62 12.25
CA ASP A 63 13.75 -11.92 12.21
C ASP A 63 12.35 -11.84 11.63
N SER A 64 11.56 -10.84 12.01
CA SER A 64 10.21 -10.69 11.48
C SER A 64 10.21 -10.46 9.96
N VAL A 65 11.11 -9.63 9.42
CA VAL A 65 11.25 -9.43 7.97
C VAL A 65 11.72 -10.72 7.30
N TYR A 66 12.76 -11.33 7.85
CA TYR A 66 13.38 -12.52 7.30
C TYR A 66 12.41 -13.71 7.24
N GLN A 67 11.71 -14.00 8.35
CA GLN A 67 10.70 -15.05 8.40
C GLN A 67 9.47 -14.73 7.54
N TYR A 68 9.08 -13.45 7.42
CA TYR A 68 7.97 -13.08 6.53
C TYR A 68 8.29 -13.38 5.06
N ILE A 69 9.51 -13.06 4.62
CA ILE A 69 9.98 -13.30 3.24
C ILE A 69 10.16 -14.80 3.00
N ARG A 70 10.90 -15.49 3.87
CA ARG A 70 11.22 -16.93 3.75
C ARG A 70 10.03 -17.85 4.00
N GLY A 71 8.99 -17.36 4.67
CA GLY A 71 7.84 -18.15 5.09
C GLY A 71 7.89 -18.46 6.58
N ARG A 72 6.77 -18.18 7.26
CA ARG A 72 6.59 -18.46 8.69
C ARG A 72 6.16 -19.91 8.90
N SER A 73 6.52 -20.47 10.05
CA SER A 73 6.04 -21.80 10.47
C SER A 73 4.51 -21.84 10.54
N VAL A 74 3.93 -23.00 10.24
CA VAL A 74 2.47 -23.22 10.29
C VAL A 74 2.17 -24.17 11.45
N VAL A 75 1.46 -23.69 12.47
CA VAL A 75 1.06 -24.50 13.63
C VAL A 75 -0.20 -25.30 13.33
N SER A 76 -1.14 -24.72 12.57
CA SER A 76 -2.37 -25.42 12.16
C SER A 76 -2.80 -25.00 10.76
N GLY A 77 -2.76 -25.95 9.82
CA GLY A 77 -3.21 -25.71 8.44
C GLY A 77 -4.71 -25.40 8.37
N ASN A 78 -5.54 -26.11 9.12
CA ASN A 78 -6.99 -25.90 9.12
C ASN A 78 -7.37 -24.52 9.68
N MET A 79 -6.71 -24.08 10.75
CA MET A 79 -6.93 -22.75 11.32
C MET A 79 -6.52 -21.66 10.33
N ALA A 80 -5.36 -21.81 9.69
CA ALA A 80 -4.88 -20.88 8.68
C ALA A 80 -5.84 -20.79 7.47
N THR A 81 -6.35 -21.92 6.99
CA THR A 81 -7.32 -21.98 5.88
C THR A 81 -8.67 -21.38 6.26
N GLY A 82 -9.16 -21.67 7.46
CA GLY A 82 -10.43 -21.12 7.98
C GLY A 82 -10.38 -19.61 8.12
N PHE A 83 -9.38 -19.08 8.82
CA PHE A 83 -9.18 -17.64 8.95
C PHE A 83 -8.85 -16.97 7.61
N GLY A 84 -8.14 -17.66 6.71
CA GLY A 84 -7.94 -17.22 5.34
C GLY A 84 -9.27 -17.02 4.59
N THR A 85 -10.18 -17.98 4.71
CA THR A 85 -11.53 -17.90 4.11
C THR A 85 -12.32 -16.73 4.69
N VAL A 86 -12.32 -16.56 6.01
CA VAL A 86 -12.99 -15.42 6.67
C VAL A 86 -12.41 -14.09 6.19
N ARG A 87 -11.08 -13.96 6.11
CA ARG A 87 -10.43 -12.75 5.58
C ARG A 87 -10.84 -12.45 4.15
N ASN A 88 -10.88 -13.46 3.29
CA ASN A 88 -11.29 -13.29 1.89
C ASN A 88 -12.75 -12.83 1.77
N LEU A 89 -13.66 -13.42 2.56
CA LEU A 89 -15.06 -12.98 2.61
C LEU A 89 -15.20 -11.54 3.12
N LEU A 90 -14.44 -11.17 4.15
CA LEU A 90 -14.41 -9.81 4.67
C LEU A 90 -13.82 -8.80 3.66
N THR A 91 -12.78 -9.17 2.91
CA THR A 91 -12.28 -8.39 1.77
C THR A 91 -13.40 -8.13 0.77
N SER A 92 -14.09 -9.20 0.37
CA SER A 92 -15.18 -9.10 -0.60
C SER A 92 -16.36 -8.24 -0.10
N ALA A 93 -16.68 -8.29 1.19
CA ALA A 93 -17.81 -7.57 1.76
C ALA A 93 -17.51 -6.12 2.16
N LEU A 94 -16.23 -5.75 2.39
CA LEU A 94 -15.88 -4.45 2.96
C LEU A 94 -14.99 -3.58 2.06
N LEU A 95 -14.11 -4.16 1.23
CA LEU A 95 -13.08 -3.39 0.52
C LEU A 95 -13.50 -2.85 -0.86
N GLY A 96 -14.62 -3.29 -1.43
CA GLY A 96 -15.08 -2.83 -2.75
C GLY A 96 -15.36 -1.32 -2.88
N SER A 97 -15.47 -0.59 -1.77
CA SER A 97 -15.64 0.88 -1.77
C SER A 97 -14.34 1.65 -1.47
N ALA A 98 -13.25 0.93 -1.18
CA ALA A 98 -11.94 1.53 -0.94
C ALA A 98 -11.37 2.19 -2.21
N SER A 99 -11.76 1.71 -3.40
CA SER A 99 -11.38 2.30 -4.70
C SER A 99 -11.71 3.78 -4.82
N ILE A 100 -12.82 4.25 -4.22
CA ILE A 100 -13.15 5.69 -4.20
C ILE A 100 -12.11 6.49 -3.42
N THR A 101 -11.66 5.94 -2.29
CA THR A 101 -10.70 6.64 -1.43
C THR A 101 -9.35 6.67 -2.11
N ALA A 102 -8.90 5.51 -2.60
CA ALA A 102 -7.70 5.38 -3.39
C ALA A 102 -7.72 6.35 -4.57
N ALA A 103 -8.75 6.33 -5.42
CA ALA A 103 -8.87 7.25 -6.55
C ALA A 103 -8.75 8.75 -6.18
N ALA A 104 -9.23 9.14 -4.99
CA ALA A 104 -9.16 10.52 -4.53
C ALA A 104 -7.81 10.90 -3.87
N THR A 105 -7.15 9.98 -3.16
CA THR A 105 -5.89 10.25 -2.43
C THR A 105 -4.64 9.91 -3.23
N ASP A 106 -4.73 8.89 -4.06
CA ASP A 106 -3.60 8.28 -4.77
C ASP A 106 -2.85 9.23 -5.71
N PRO A 107 -3.49 10.13 -6.47
CA PRO A 107 -2.76 11.10 -7.29
C PRO A 107 -1.82 11.99 -6.47
N PHE A 108 -2.18 12.32 -5.23
CA PHE A 108 -1.33 13.11 -4.34
C PHE A 108 -0.14 12.32 -3.82
N VAL A 109 -0.34 11.04 -3.52
CA VAL A 109 0.74 10.13 -3.11
C VAL A 109 1.72 9.88 -4.26
N ASP A 110 1.19 9.68 -5.47
CA ASP A 110 1.99 9.54 -6.70
C ASP A 110 2.85 10.78 -6.94
N ALA A 111 2.26 11.96 -6.86
CA ALA A 111 2.95 13.24 -7.01
C ALA A 111 4.09 13.39 -5.98
N ALA A 112 3.84 13.08 -4.71
CA ALA A 112 4.86 13.13 -3.68
C ALA A 112 6.02 12.15 -3.94
N ALA A 113 5.72 10.92 -4.40
CA ALA A 113 6.73 9.93 -4.75
C ALA A 113 7.56 10.36 -5.98
N ARG A 114 6.92 10.96 -6.99
CA ARG A 114 7.59 11.54 -8.17
C ARG A 114 8.57 12.64 -7.77
N TYR A 115 8.14 13.55 -6.90
CA TYR A 115 9.01 14.61 -6.35
C TYR A 115 10.26 14.02 -5.68
N LEU A 116 10.11 13.00 -4.84
CA LEU A 116 11.23 12.36 -4.13
C LEU A 116 12.14 11.54 -5.06
N SER A 117 11.66 11.18 -6.25
CA SER A 117 12.39 10.40 -7.25
C SER A 117 13.02 11.26 -8.34
N GLY A 118 12.82 12.59 -8.30
CA GLY A 118 13.32 13.49 -9.36
C GLY A 118 12.52 13.42 -10.66
N LEU A 119 11.30 12.86 -10.62
CA LEU A 119 10.43 12.73 -11.79
C LEU A 119 9.60 14.00 -12.00
N PRO A 120 9.26 14.35 -13.25
CA PRO A 120 8.36 15.46 -13.53
C PRO A 120 6.97 15.28 -12.89
N MET A 121 6.53 16.28 -12.12
CA MET A 121 5.24 16.30 -11.42
C MET A 121 4.03 16.40 -12.37
N THR A 122 4.22 17.01 -13.54
CA THR A 122 3.16 17.30 -14.53
C THR A 122 2.60 16.04 -15.21
N LYS A 123 3.25 14.88 -15.05
CA LYS A 123 2.88 13.60 -15.67
C LYS A 123 2.01 12.68 -14.80
N ALA A 124 1.53 13.12 -13.63
CA ALA A 124 0.55 12.34 -12.86
C ALA A 124 -0.72 12.09 -13.71
N LEU A 125 -1.39 10.95 -13.52
CA LEU A 125 -2.48 10.40 -14.37
C LEU A 125 -3.59 11.37 -14.82
N TRP A 126 -3.84 12.46 -14.08
CA TRP A 126 -4.82 13.48 -14.41
C TRP A 126 -4.24 14.76 -15.05
N GLY A 127 -2.92 14.92 -15.06
CA GLY A 127 -2.18 16.04 -15.65
C GLY A 127 -1.81 15.86 -17.14
N ILE A 128 -2.10 14.70 -17.72
CA ILE A 128 -1.72 14.34 -19.10
C ILE A 128 -2.32 15.29 -20.13
N THR A 129 -3.50 15.87 -19.87
CA THR A 129 -4.10 16.89 -20.75
C THR A 129 -3.24 18.15 -20.88
N LYS A 130 -2.41 18.48 -19.87
CA LYS A 130 -1.41 19.57 -19.92
C LYS A 130 -0.04 19.12 -20.44
N THR A 131 0.32 17.85 -20.28
CA THR A 131 1.57 17.30 -20.84
C THR A 131 1.57 17.35 -22.37
N PHE A 132 0.40 17.27 -23.01
CA PHE A 132 0.25 17.48 -24.45
C PHE A 132 0.57 18.90 -24.93
N SER A 133 0.58 19.91 -24.04
CA SER A 133 0.84 21.31 -24.42
C SER A 133 2.23 21.85 -24.05
N GLU A 134 2.98 21.18 -23.16
CA GLU A 134 4.24 21.71 -22.61
C GLU A 134 5.49 20.82 -22.87
N GLY A 135 5.34 19.58 -23.36
CA GLY A 135 6.45 18.65 -23.64
C GLY A 135 6.98 18.68 -25.08
N THR A 136 8.13 18.04 -25.34
CA THR A 136 8.59 17.79 -26.73
C THR A 136 7.66 16.78 -27.43
N THR A 137 7.57 16.82 -28.76
CA THR A 137 6.75 15.87 -29.52
C THR A 137 7.09 14.42 -29.19
N GLU A 138 8.38 14.10 -29.05
CA GLU A 138 8.87 12.77 -28.66
C GLU A 138 8.43 12.34 -27.24
N GLN A 139 8.40 13.28 -26.30
CA GLN A 139 7.92 13.03 -24.94
C GLN A 139 6.39 12.86 -24.89
N ALA A 140 5.66 13.59 -25.74
CA ALA A 140 4.22 13.45 -25.88
C ALA A 140 3.86 12.07 -26.46
N VAL A 141 4.61 11.58 -27.47
CA VAL A 141 4.46 10.22 -28.01
C VAL A 141 4.72 9.17 -26.92
N ARG A 142 5.81 9.31 -26.15
CA ARG A 142 6.11 8.41 -25.02
C ARG A 142 4.98 8.38 -24.00
N SER A 143 4.45 9.55 -23.61
CA SER A 143 3.32 9.64 -22.68
C SER A 143 2.02 9.05 -23.27
N GLY A 144 1.84 9.12 -24.58
CA GLY A 144 0.75 8.44 -25.29
C GLY A 144 0.83 6.92 -25.15
N ILE A 145 2.02 6.34 -25.37
CA ILE A 145 2.27 4.90 -25.22
C ILE A 145 2.02 4.45 -23.77
N VAL A 146 2.53 5.20 -22.79
CA VAL A 146 2.30 4.91 -21.36
C VAL A 146 0.81 4.92 -21.01
N MET A 147 0.03 5.84 -21.59
CA MET A 147 -1.42 5.90 -21.39
C MET A 147 -2.15 4.75 -22.10
N ASP A 148 -1.70 4.35 -23.29
CA ASP A 148 -2.25 3.19 -23.99
C ASP A 148 -2.03 1.90 -23.19
N ASP A 149 -0.80 1.68 -22.72
CA ASP A 149 -0.45 0.56 -21.82
C ASP A 149 -1.29 0.60 -20.53
N PHE A 150 -1.53 1.78 -19.96
CA PHE A 150 -2.39 1.95 -18.80
C PHE A 150 -3.83 1.48 -19.07
N LEU A 151 -4.42 1.89 -20.20
CA LEU A 151 -5.78 1.50 -20.58
C LEU A 151 -5.87 0.00 -20.90
N HIS A 152 -4.83 -0.56 -21.54
CA HIS A 152 -4.73 -2.00 -21.81
C HIS A 152 -4.68 -2.82 -20.53
N ILE A 153 -3.81 -2.47 -19.58
CA ILE A 153 -3.70 -3.16 -18.27
C ILE A 153 -5.01 -3.03 -17.48
N LEU A 154 -5.64 -1.86 -17.49
CA LEU A 154 -6.95 -1.67 -16.87
C LEU A 154 -7.99 -2.65 -17.44
N GLY A 155 -8.03 -2.81 -18.77
CA GLY A 155 -8.94 -3.73 -19.45
C GLY A 155 -8.64 -5.20 -19.18
N ASP A 156 -7.37 -5.58 -19.18
CA ASP A 156 -6.93 -6.97 -19.02
C ASP A 156 -7.10 -7.44 -17.57
N GLU A 157 -6.66 -6.67 -16.59
CA GLU A 157 -6.84 -6.98 -15.15
C GLU A 157 -8.31 -6.96 -14.72
N ALA A 158 -9.16 -6.16 -15.36
CA ALA A 158 -10.59 -6.18 -15.09
C ALA A 158 -11.26 -7.48 -15.58
N ARG A 159 -10.72 -8.11 -16.64
CA ARG A 159 -11.28 -9.33 -17.24
C ARG A 159 -10.69 -10.59 -16.62
N MET A 160 -9.38 -10.62 -16.40
CA MET A 160 -8.66 -11.77 -15.89
C MET A 160 -9.05 -12.06 -14.44
N ALA A 161 -9.58 -13.25 -14.20
CA ALA A 161 -9.67 -13.83 -12.86
C ALA A 161 -9.12 -15.26 -12.95
N GLY A 162 -8.40 -15.70 -11.93
CA GLY A 162 -7.90 -17.07 -11.86
C GLY A 162 -9.02 -18.11 -12.02
N GLN A 163 -8.68 -19.31 -12.49
CA GLN A 163 -9.66 -20.41 -12.53
C GLN A 163 -10.13 -20.75 -11.11
N VAL A 164 -11.43 -20.98 -10.94
CA VAL A 164 -11.99 -21.41 -9.65
C VAL A 164 -11.62 -22.89 -9.42
N GLY A 165 -10.72 -23.15 -8.49
CA GLY A 165 -10.32 -24.50 -8.09
C GLY A 165 -10.46 -24.75 -6.59
N GLY A 166 -11.19 -25.81 -6.20
CA GLY A 166 -11.20 -26.37 -4.85
C GLY A 166 -11.41 -25.36 -3.70
N SER A 167 -10.52 -25.41 -2.70
CA SER A 167 -10.56 -24.55 -1.49
C SER A 167 -10.27 -23.06 -1.75
N GLU A 168 -9.98 -22.66 -2.99
CA GLU A 168 -9.56 -21.30 -3.35
C GLU A 168 -10.71 -20.39 -3.81
N TRP A 169 -11.95 -20.87 -3.78
CA TRP A 169 -13.14 -20.10 -4.16
C TRP A 169 -13.26 -18.75 -3.43
N SER A 170 -12.85 -18.71 -2.16
CA SER A 170 -12.92 -17.49 -1.35
C SER A 170 -11.89 -16.46 -1.82
N LYS A 171 -10.67 -16.90 -2.20
CA LYS A 171 -9.65 -16.03 -2.79
C LYS A 171 -10.14 -15.47 -4.12
N TRP A 172 -10.69 -16.33 -4.98
CA TRP A 172 -11.27 -15.92 -6.25
C TRP A 172 -12.36 -14.85 -6.06
N LEU A 173 -13.26 -15.04 -5.09
CA LEU A 173 -14.33 -14.07 -4.81
C LEU A 173 -13.77 -12.72 -4.33
N ALA A 174 -12.76 -12.75 -3.47
CA ALA A 174 -12.07 -11.55 -3.01
C ALA A 174 -11.39 -10.82 -4.19
N GLU A 175 -10.61 -11.53 -5.00
CA GLU A 175 -9.97 -11.03 -6.23
C GLU A 175 -11.01 -10.41 -7.18
N ARG A 176 -12.11 -11.12 -7.44
CA ARG A 176 -13.16 -10.63 -8.33
C ARG A 176 -13.85 -9.38 -7.80
N THR A 177 -14.04 -9.28 -6.48
CA THR A 177 -14.58 -8.07 -5.86
C THR A 177 -13.64 -6.89 -6.09
N LEU A 178 -12.34 -7.08 -5.86
CA LEU A 178 -11.34 -6.03 -6.05
C LEU A 178 -11.21 -5.63 -7.52
N ALA A 179 -11.27 -6.59 -8.45
CA ALA A 179 -11.31 -6.34 -9.88
C ALA A 179 -12.55 -5.53 -10.29
N LEU A 180 -13.75 -5.99 -9.91
CA LEU A 180 -15.02 -5.29 -10.21
C LEU A 180 -15.12 -3.92 -9.53
N SER A 181 -14.48 -3.72 -8.38
CA SER A 181 -14.42 -2.42 -7.73
C SER A 181 -13.55 -1.40 -8.47
N GLY A 182 -12.73 -1.87 -9.42
CA GLY A 182 -11.70 -1.11 -10.12
C GLY A 182 -10.42 -0.92 -9.33
N LEU A 183 -10.33 -1.39 -8.07
CA LEU A 183 -9.17 -1.16 -7.22
C LEU A 183 -7.92 -1.88 -7.73
N GLU A 184 -8.03 -3.18 -8.04
CA GLU A 184 -6.87 -3.98 -8.48
C GLU A 184 -6.35 -3.53 -9.85
N PRO A 185 -7.18 -3.38 -10.90
CA PRO A 185 -6.73 -2.91 -12.20
C PRO A 185 -6.07 -1.54 -12.11
N MET A 186 -6.68 -0.61 -11.36
CA MET A 186 -6.12 0.73 -11.14
C MET A 186 -4.76 0.63 -10.43
N THR A 187 -4.63 -0.20 -9.41
CA THR A 187 -3.37 -0.36 -8.68
C THR A 187 -2.25 -0.89 -9.59
N GLN A 188 -2.53 -1.93 -10.38
CA GLN A 188 -1.53 -2.52 -11.29
C GLN A 188 -1.16 -1.56 -12.41
N ALA A 189 -2.14 -0.92 -13.05
CA ALA A 189 -1.91 0.04 -14.11
C ALA A 189 -1.09 1.24 -13.60
N ARG A 190 -1.37 1.74 -12.39
CA ARG A 190 -0.58 2.80 -11.75
C ARG A 190 0.87 2.40 -11.51
N LYS A 191 1.12 1.18 -11.01
CA LYS A 191 2.47 0.67 -10.79
C LYS A 191 3.25 0.62 -12.10
N HIS A 192 2.60 0.12 -13.15
CA HIS A 192 3.20 0.03 -14.47
C HIS A 192 3.55 1.41 -15.05
N VAL A 193 2.61 2.35 -15.02
CA VAL A 193 2.82 3.73 -15.48
C VAL A 193 3.96 4.40 -14.74
N PHE A 194 4.02 4.29 -13.42
CA PHE A 194 5.10 4.88 -12.64
C PHE A 194 6.45 4.25 -13.03
N ALA A 195 6.52 2.94 -13.20
CA ALA A 195 7.73 2.25 -13.62
C ALA A 195 8.21 2.70 -15.01
N LEU A 196 7.29 2.85 -15.98
CA LEU A 196 7.60 3.37 -17.31
C LEU A 196 8.04 4.83 -17.27
N ASP A 197 7.37 5.67 -16.49
CA ASP A 197 7.78 7.07 -16.31
C ASP A 197 9.16 7.19 -15.67
N PHE A 198 9.48 6.31 -14.71
CA PHE A 198 10.81 6.25 -14.11
C PHE A 198 11.86 5.87 -15.17
N GLN A 199 11.61 4.82 -15.96
CA GLN A 199 12.49 4.41 -17.06
C GLN A 199 12.65 5.51 -18.12
N GLY A 200 11.59 6.26 -18.41
CA GLY A 200 11.61 7.41 -19.31
C GLY A 200 12.43 8.57 -18.75
N ALA A 201 12.30 8.88 -17.45
CA ALA A 201 13.10 9.93 -16.82
C ALA A 201 14.58 9.56 -16.71
N VAL A 202 14.90 8.27 -16.50
CA VAL A 202 16.27 7.78 -16.56
C VAL A 202 16.83 7.88 -17.98
N ALA A 203 16.01 7.54 -19.00
CA ALA A 203 16.39 7.72 -20.41
C ALA A 203 16.70 9.18 -20.74
N ASP A 204 15.89 10.12 -20.26
CA ASP A 204 16.10 11.57 -20.46
C ASP A 204 17.44 12.07 -19.84
N GLN A 205 18.01 11.31 -18.91
CA GLN A 205 19.26 11.64 -18.22
C GLN A 205 20.47 10.86 -18.75
N ALA A 206 20.29 9.91 -19.67
CA ALA A 206 21.35 9.02 -20.14
C ALA A 206 22.56 9.76 -20.77
N GLY A 207 22.31 10.96 -21.32
CA GLY A 207 23.36 11.84 -21.85
C GLY A 207 24.26 12.48 -20.79
N LYS A 208 23.89 12.43 -19.51
CA LYS A 208 24.59 13.10 -18.41
C LYS A 208 25.53 12.17 -17.65
N THR A 209 26.61 12.74 -17.12
CA THR A 209 27.47 12.04 -16.15
C THR A 209 26.79 11.97 -14.78
N TRP A 210 27.28 11.09 -13.90
CA TRP A 210 26.72 10.89 -12.56
C TRP A 210 26.54 12.19 -11.75
N ASP A 211 27.45 13.15 -11.90
CA ASP A 211 27.40 14.39 -11.13
C ASP A 211 26.37 15.40 -11.66
N GLU A 212 26.04 15.30 -12.95
CA GLU A 212 25.12 16.17 -13.68
C GLU A 212 23.66 15.68 -13.64
N MET A 213 23.44 14.46 -13.15
CA MET A 213 22.10 13.90 -12.96
C MET A 213 21.28 14.76 -12.00
N GLU A 214 19.96 14.71 -12.17
CA GLU A 214 19.06 15.36 -11.22
C GLU A 214 19.30 14.79 -9.79
N PRO A 215 19.48 15.66 -8.78
CA PRO A 215 19.93 15.22 -7.46
C PRO A 215 19.05 14.19 -6.76
N TYR A 216 17.73 14.26 -6.92
CA TYR A 216 16.79 13.30 -6.33
C TYR A 216 16.88 11.94 -7.01
N LEU A 217 16.92 11.88 -8.34
CA LEU A 217 17.07 10.66 -9.11
C LEU A 217 18.41 9.99 -8.78
N ARG A 218 19.50 10.76 -8.75
CA ARG A 218 20.82 10.26 -8.34
C ARG A 218 20.78 9.66 -6.94
N ARG A 219 20.15 10.34 -5.98
CA ARG A 219 20.01 9.84 -4.60
C ARG A 219 19.15 8.59 -4.54
N ALA A 220 18.08 8.54 -5.31
CA ALA A 220 17.21 7.37 -5.41
C ALA A 220 18.01 6.16 -5.91
N MET A 221 18.79 6.31 -6.98
CA MET A 221 19.64 5.26 -7.56
C MET A 221 20.78 4.86 -6.60
N GLN A 222 21.45 5.83 -5.98
CA GLN A 222 22.50 5.59 -4.99
C GLN A 222 22.00 4.79 -3.78
N GLY A 223 20.75 5.03 -3.35
CA GLY A 223 20.13 4.32 -2.23
C GLY A 223 20.00 2.81 -2.44
N TYR A 224 20.07 2.34 -3.69
CA TYR A 224 20.00 0.92 -4.07
C TYR A 224 21.32 0.38 -4.62
N GLY A 225 22.43 1.09 -4.36
CA GLY A 225 23.78 0.62 -4.70
C GLY A 225 24.20 0.87 -6.14
N ILE A 226 23.45 1.68 -6.90
CA ILE A 226 23.91 2.17 -8.20
C ILE A 226 24.91 3.28 -7.94
N ASP A 227 26.14 3.09 -8.40
CA ASP A 227 27.23 4.05 -8.33
C ASP A 227 27.57 4.62 -9.71
N ARG A 228 28.67 5.38 -9.81
CA ARG A 228 29.15 5.97 -11.06
C ARG A 228 29.37 4.92 -12.15
N THR A 229 29.98 3.80 -11.77
CA THR A 229 30.32 2.72 -12.69
C THR A 229 29.06 2.02 -13.19
N ALA A 230 28.15 1.68 -12.28
CA ALA A 230 26.87 1.10 -12.63
C ALA A 230 26.05 2.04 -13.53
N TRP A 231 26.06 3.35 -13.27
CA TRP A 231 25.42 4.34 -14.13
C TRP A 231 26.04 4.40 -15.53
N ASP A 232 27.36 4.36 -15.64
CA ASP A 232 28.03 4.34 -16.94
C ASP A 232 27.66 3.09 -17.77
N VAL A 233 27.47 1.94 -17.12
CA VAL A 233 26.94 0.73 -17.76
C VAL A 233 25.50 0.95 -18.20
N ILE A 234 24.62 1.40 -17.29
CA ILE A 234 23.19 1.65 -17.57
C ILE A 234 23.04 2.60 -18.76
N ARG A 235 23.68 3.77 -18.72
CA ARG A 235 23.57 4.80 -19.77
C ARG A 235 24.23 4.41 -21.09
N SER A 236 25.07 3.37 -21.11
CA SER A 236 25.64 2.82 -22.34
C SER A 236 24.66 1.93 -23.12
N THR A 237 23.54 1.57 -22.50
CA THR A 237 22.48 0.76 -23.09
C THR A 237 21.73 1.55 -24.17
N PRO A 238 21.52 0.98 -25.37
CA PRO A 238 20.65 1.58 -26.37
C PRO A 238 19.23 1.79 -25.81
N LEU A 239 18.66 2.97 -26.02
CA LEU A 239 17.28 3.24 -25.59
C LEU A 239 16.30 2.38 -26.38
N HIS A 240 15.35 1.78 -25.69
CA HIS A 240 14.23 1.12 -26.34
C HIS A 240 13.28 2.17 -26.92
N GLN A 241 13.17 2.25 -28.24
CA GLN A 241 12.36 3.23 -28.94
C GLN A 241 11.16 2.55 -29.63
N PRO A 242 10.02 2.43 -28.94
CA PRO A 242 8.76 2.13 -29.62
C PRO A 242 8.34 3.38 -30.43
N GLU A 243 8.31 3.24 -31.76
CA GLU A 243 7.79 4.18 -32.77
C GLU A 243 8.00 5.68 -32.49
N GLY A 244 9.23 6.18 -32.67
CA GLY A 244 9.51 7.63 -32.76
C GLY A 244 9.38 8.45 -31.46
N GLY A 245 9.14 7.80 -30.31
CA GLY A 245 9.14 8.45 -29.00
C GLY A 245 10.54 8.63 -28.40
N ALA A 246 10.64 9.40 -27.31
CA ALA A 246 11.88 9.68 -26.57
C ALA A 246 12.56 8.44 -25.92
N GLY A 247 12.02 7.25 -26.16
CA GLY A 247 12.52 5.96 -25.69
C GLY A 247 12.44 5.74 -24.18
N PHE A 248 12.73 4.49 -23.79
CA PHE A 248 12.82 4.03 -22.42
C PHE A 248 14.16 3.35 -22.18
N LEU A 249 14.73 3.52 -20.99
CA LEU A 249 15.89 2.76 -20.55
C LEU A 249 15.40 1.65 -19.61
N ARG A 250 15.24 0.43 -20.15
CA ARG A 250 14.61 -0.68 -19.42
C ARG A 250 15.66 -1.60 -18.78
N PRO A 251 15.41 -2.17 -17.59
CA PRO A 251 16.32 -3.13 -16.97
C PRO A 251 16.62 -4.35 -17.83
N ILE A 252 15.66 -4.81 -18.63
CA ILE A 252 15.84 -5.95 -19.53
C ILE A 252 16.86 -5.65 -20.64
N ASP A 253 16.92 -4.41 -21.13
CA ASP A 253 17.90 -4.01 -22.14
C ASP A 253 19.30 -3.90 -21.53
N VAL A 254 19.40 -3.45 -20.27
CA VAL A 254 20.66 -3.46 -19.52
C VAL A 254 21.15 -4.90 -19.33
N ALA A 255 20.26 -5.81 -18.91
CA ALA A 255 20.58 -7.22 -18.74
C ALA A 255 21.03 -7.88 -20.06
N ALA A 256 20.43 -7.50 -21.18
CA ALA A 256 20.80 -8.00 -22.50
C ALA A 256 22.23 -7.63 -22.93
N LEU A 257 22.86 -6.62 -22.31
CA LEU A 257 24.28 -6.31 -22.54
C LEU A 257 25.20 -7.47 -22.13
N ALA A 258 24.75 -8.36 -21.24
CA ALA A 258 25.51 -9.52 -20.78
C ALA A 258 25.79 -10.54 -21.91
N GLU A 259 24.98 -10.51 -22.96
CA GLU A 259 25.04 -11.45 -24.09
C GLU A 259 25.20 -10.71 -25.44
N GLY A 260 25.34 -9.38 -25.39
CA GLY A 260 25.34 -8.50 -26.56
C GLY A 260 26.73 -8.12 -27.07
N PRO A 261 26.82 -7.52 -28.28
CA PRO A 261 28.08 -7.08 -28.87
C PRO A 261 28.77 -5.94 -28.09
N ALA A 262 28.05 -5.31 -27.16
CA ALA A 262 28.58 -4.25 -26.28
C ALA A 262 29.39 -4.80 -25.09
N LEU A 263 29.43 -6.11 -24.87
CA LEU A 263 30.11 -6.73 -23.74
C LEU A 263 31.57 -6.27 -23.55
N PRO A 264 32.41 -6.13 -24.61
CA PRO A 264 33.80 -5.64 -24.44
C PRO A 264 33.88 -4.20 -23.91
N LYS A 265 32.94 -3.34 -24.31
CA LYS A 265 32.85 -1.96 -23.80
C LYS A 265 32.48 -1.96 -22.33
N VAL A 266 31.53 -2.80 -21.94
CA VAL A 266 31.06 -2.91 -20.55
C VAL A 266 32.13 -3.54 -19.66
N GLN A 267 32.87 -4.54 -20.13
CA GLN A 267 34.01 -5.11 -19.43
C GLN A 267 35.01 -4.03 -19.02
N LYS A 268 35.33 -3.12 -19.95
CA LYS A 268 36.22 -1.99 -19.69
C LYS A 268 35.66 -1.02 -18.64
N LEU A 269 34.35 -0.77 -18.66
CA LEU A 269 33.70 0.07 -17.66
C LEU A 269 33.75 -0.56 -16.26
N LEU A 270 33.59 -1.88 -16.19
CA LEU A 270 33.68 -2.64 -14.93
C LEU A 270 35.13 -2.82 -14.44
N GLY A 271 36.14 -2.46 -15.22
CA GLY A 271 37.56 -2.61 -14.86
C GLY A 271 38.00 -4.07 -14.72
N ILE A 272 37.42 -4.98 -15.52
CA ILE A 272 37.73 -6.41 -15.46
C ILE A 272 38.94 -6.70 -16.37
N ASP A 273 40.11 -6.80 -15.74
CA ASP A 273 41.42 -6.97 -16.39
C ASP A 273 42.00 -8.40 -16.25
N THR A 274 41.15 -9.43 -16.31
CA THR A 274 41.64 -10.83 -16.24
C THR A 274 42.22 -11.30 -17.57
N THR A 275 43.27 -12.15 -17.50
CA THR A 275 43.97 -12.71 -18.67
C THR A 275 43.17 -13.82 -19.37
N ASP A 276 42.19 -14.41 -18.68
CA ASP A 276 41.33 -15.46 -19.23
C ASP A 276 40.06 -14.85 -19.82
N ALA A 277 39.89 -14.99 -21.14
CA ALA A 277 38.77 -14.42 -21.86
C ALA A 277 37.40 -15.01 -21.47
N GLU A 278 37.35 -16.29 -21.11
CA GLU A 278 36.09 -16.95 -20.70
C GLU A 278 35.66 -16.45 -19.33
N VAL A 279 36.60 -16.39 -18.38
CA VAL A 279 36.36 -15.84 -17.04
C VAL A 279 36.01 -14.36 -17.10
N ALA A 280 36.67 -13.58 -17.98
CA ALA A 280 36.35 -12.17 -18.18
C ALA A 280 34.89 -11.98 -18.64
N ALA A 281 34.46 -12.78 -19.62
CA ALA A 281 33.11 -12.71 -20.16
C ALA A 281 32.06 -13.08 -19.11
N GLU A 282 32.29 -14.15 -18.34
CA GLU A 282 31.38 -14.59 -17.28
C GLU A 282 31.26 -13.56 -16.15
N GLN A 283 32.40 -13.02 -15.68
CA GLN A 283 32.41 -11.98 -14.64
C GLN A 283 31.72 -10.69 -15.12
N THR A 284 31.93 -10.31 -16.38
CA THR A 284 31.27 -9.15 -16.99
C THR A 284 29.76 -9.37 -17.07
N ALA A 285 29.33 -10.53 -17.57
CA ALA A 285 27.92 -10.90 -17.66
C ALA A 285 27.25 -10.91 -16.28
N ALA A 286 27.90 -11.47 -15.26
CA ALA A 286 27.40 -11.46 -13.89
C ALA A 286 27.32 -10.04 -13.31
N GLY A 287 28.31 -9.19 -13.58
CA GLY A 287 28.30 -7.77 -13.17
C GLY A 287 27.15 -7.00 -13.81
N VAL A 288 26.92 -7.19 -15.11
CA VAL A 288 25.81 -6.58 -15.85
C VAL A 288 24.46 -7.02 -15.30
N ARG A 289 24.26 -8.32 -15.07
CA ARG A 289 23.02 -8.86 -14.49
C ARG A 289 22.74 -8.25 -13.12
N ARG A 290 23.76 -8.16 -12.26
CA ARG A 290 23.65 -7.49 -10.95
C ARG A 290 23.24 -6.02 -11.07
N ILE A 291 23.84 -5.27 -12.00
CA ILE A 291 23.48 -3.86 -12.22
C ILE A 291 22.04 -3.74 -12.73
N ALA A 292 21.62 -4.60 -13.64
CA ALA A 292 20.24 -4.63 -14.13
C ALA A 292 19.23 -4.96 -13.01
N GLU A 293 19.59 -5.89 -12.11
CA GLU A 293 18.80 -6.24 -10.93
C GLU A 293 18.70 -5.07 -9.94
N GLN A 294 19.80 -4.39 -9.63
CA GLN A 294 19.80 -3.19 -8.78
C GLN A 294 18.95 -2.06 -9.39
N TYR A 295 19.02 -1.91 -10.71
CA TYR A 295 18.20 -0.94 -11.43
C TYR A 295 16.71 -1.30 -11.37
N LEU A 296 16.37 -2.57 -11.58
CA LEU A 296 15.00 -3.07 -11.41
C LEU A 296 14.51 -2.89 -9.97
N GLU A 297 15.34 -3.21 -8.97
CA GLU A 297 15.02 -3.02 -7.56
C GLU A 297 14.72 -1.54 -7.26
N THR A 298 15.54 -0.63 -7.79
CA THR A 298 15.29 0.81 -7.67
C THR A 298 13.92 1.18 -8.20
N ILE A 299 13.58 0.74 -9.42
CA ILE A 299 12.26 1.01 -10.04
C ILE A 299 11.13 0.45 -9.18
N LEU A 300 11.22 -0.82 -8.76
CA LEU A 300 10.17 -1.47 -7.97
C LEU A 300 9.95 -0.76 -6.63
N GLN A 301 11.01 -0.28 -6.01
CA GLN A 301 10.94 0.38 -4.70
C GLN A 301 10.40 1.82 -4.80
N GLN A 302 10.76 2.57 -5.85
CA GLN A 302 10.13 3.86 -6.12
C GLN A 302 8.66 3.69 -6.53
N THR A 303 8.35 2.64 -7.27
CA THR A 303 6.96 2.27 -7.62
C THR A 303 6.14 1.94 -6.38
N GLU A 304 6.71 1.21 -5.41
CA GLU A 304 6.07 0.89 -4.13
C GLU A 304 5.81 2.14 -3.29
N ARG A 305 6.65 3.17 -3.40
CA ARG A 305 6.40 4.49 -2.77
C ARG A 305 5.24 5.24 -3.42
N ALA A 306 5.13 5.19 -4.74
CA ALA A 306 4.10 5.89 -5.51
C ALA A 306 2.72 5.22 -5.43
N VAL A 307 2.72 3.88 -5.36
CA VAL A 307 1.54 3.06 -5.20
C VAL A 307 1.71 2.20 -3.95
N PRO A 308 1.47 2.76 -2.75
CA PRO A 308 1.59 2.03 -1.50
C PRO A 308 0.69 0.80 -1.51
N THR A 309 1.31 -0.35 -1.67
CA THR A 309 0.66 -1.64 -1.42
C THR A 309 1.20 -2.22 -0.13
N SER A 310 0.63 -3.32 0.36
CA SER A 310 1.10 -3.88 1.61
C SER A 310 2.50 -4.48 1.43
N THR A 311 3.53 -3.75 1.85
CA THR A 311 4.93 -4.15 1.71
C THR A 311 5.27 -5.30 2.65
N ALA A 312 6.26 -6.11 2.30
CA ALA A 312 6.80 -7.13 3.21
C ALA A 312 7.32 -6.51 4.52
N ARG A 313 7.91 -5.31 4.43
CA ARG A 313 8.49 -4.57 5.57
C ARG A 313 7.43 -4.05 6.54
N SER A 314 6.29 -3.60 6.02
CA SER A 314 5.17 -3.09 6.81
C SER A 314 4.35 -4.24 7.41
N ARG A 315 4.14 -5.33 6.67
CA ARG A 315 3.45 -6.52 7.20
C ARG A 315 4.26 -7.23 8.26
N SER A 316 5.58 -7.36 8.08
CA SER A 316 6.44 -8.03 9.06
C SER A 316 6.44 -7.33 10.43
N PHE A 317 6.23 -6.00 10.47
CA PHE A 317 6.18 -5.23 11.72
C PHE A 317 5.18 -5.80 12.72
N PHE A 318 4.05 -6.30 12.25
CA PHE A 318 2.95 -6.71 13.11
C PHE A 318 2.66 -8.20 13.05
N VAL A 319 2.89 -8.82 11.88
CA VAL A 319 2.66 -10.26 11.70
C VAL A 319 3.81 -11.08 12.28
N GLY A 320 4.99 -10.48 12.45
CA GLY A 320 6.06 -10.94 13.34
C GLY A 320 6.51 -12.40 13.20
N THR A 321 7.25 -12.87 14.19
CA THR A 321 7.64 -14.28 14.36
C THR A 321 6.47 -15.21 14.72
N GLN A 322 5.23 -14.70 14.68
CA GLN A 322 4.05 -15.47 15.04
C GLN A 322 3.77 -16.54 13.99
N PRO A 323 3.68 -17.83 14.38
CA PRO A 323 3.36 -18.89 13.45
C PRO A 323 1.97 -18.71 12.84
N LYS A 324 1.85 -19.06 11.55
CA LYS A 324 0.57 -19.15 10.84
C LYS A 324 -0.32 -20.21 11.48
N GLY A 325 -1.62 -19.98 11.51
CA GLY A 325 -2.60 -20.90 12.11
C GLY A 325 -2.64 -20.88 13.64
N SER A 326 -1.90 -20.00 14.32
CA SER A 326 -2.18 -19.69 15.72
C SER A 326 -3.42 -18.79 15.82
N PHE A 327 -4.31 -19.02 16.79
CA PHE A 327 -5.54 -18.23 16.92
C PHE A 327 -5.25 -16.73 17.00
N TRP A 328 -4.34 -16.34 17.88
CA TRP A 328 -3.96 -14.93 18.03
C TRP A 328 -3.19 -14.39 16.82
N GLY A 329 -2.33 -15.18 16.19
CA GLY A 329 -1.63 -14.77 14.97
C GLY A 329 -2.60 -14.51 13.81
N GLU A 330 -3.60 -15.36 13.62
CA GLU A 330 -4.61 -15.19 12.58
C GLU A 330 -5.55 -14.00 12.86
N VAL A 331 -5.92 -13.75 14.12
CA VAL A 331 -6.70 -12.55 14.50
C VAL A 331 -5.94 -11.28 14.18
N VAL A 332 -4.64 -11.23 14.53
CA VAL A 332 -3.74 -10.11 14.23
C VAL A 332 -3.61 -9.92 12.72
N GLU A 333 -3.31 -10.99 11.97
CA GLU A 333 -3.18 -10.96 10.51
C GLU A 333 -4.46 -10.49 9.82
N SER A 334 -5.62 -10.86 10.34
CA SER A 334 -6.92 -10.43 9.83
C SER A 334 -7.24 -8.97 10.16
N GLY A 335 -6.87 -8.48 11.34
CA GLY A 335 -7.01 -7.06 11.69
C GLY A 335 -6.08 -6.17 10.85
N LEU A 336 -4.87 -6.66 10.58
CA LEU A 336 -3.89 -5.95 9.78
C LEU A 336 -4.27 -5.82 8.32
N LEU A 337 -5.05 -6.73 7.76
CA LEU A 337 -5.54 -6.62 6.38
C LEU A 337 -6.08 -5.22 6.08
N PHE A 338 -6.94 -4.70 6.96
CA PHE A 338 -7.61 -3.40 6.83
C PHE A 338 -6.72 -2.21 7.16
N LYS A 339 -5.73 -2.38 8.04
CA LYS A 339 -4.78 -1.32 8.40
C LYS A 339 -3.54 -1.30 7.52
N SER A 340 -3.24 -2.38 6.79
CA SER A 340 -1.96 -2.59 6.09
C SER A 340 -1.63 -1.51 5.07
N PHE A 341 -2.64 -1.00 4.37
CA PHE A 341 -2.50 0.13 3.45
C PHE A 341 -2.11 1.41 4.20
N ALA A 342 -2.88 1.81 5.22
CA ALA A 342 -2.60 3.01 6.02
C ALA A 342 -1.23 2.93 6.71
N LEU A 343 -0.86 1.74 7.19
CA LEU A 343 0.45 1.45 7.77
C LEU A 343 1.57 1.60 6.74
N SER A 344 1.39 1.05 5.54
CA SER A 344 2.33 1.17 4.43
C SER A 344 2.52 2.63 4.03
N LEU A 345 1.42 3.33 3.75
CA LEU A 345 1.41 4.75 3.43
C LEU A 345 2.14 5.55 4.51
N THR A 346 1.77 5.40 5.79
CA THR A 346 2.41 6.16 6.87
C THR A 346 3.91 5.84 6.98
N THR A 347 4.31 4.57 6.86
CA THR A 347 5.73 4.18 6.92
C THR A 347 6.53 4.85 5.82
N LEU A 348 5.99 4.86 4.60
CA LEU A 348 6.63 5.48 3.43
C LEU A 348 6.69 7.00 3.58
N GLN A 349 5.61 7.63 4.05
CA GLN A 349 5.59 9.08 4.28
C GLN A 349 6.52 9.50 5.42
N LEU A 350 6.62 8.73 6.50
CA LEU A 350 7.59 8.99 7.57
C LEU A 350 9.04 8.90 7.07
N GLN A 351 9.35 7.90 6.23
CA GLN A 351 10.67 7.81 5.61
C GLN A 351 10.96 9.01 4.72
N ALA A 352 9.99 9.46 3.93
CA ALA A 352 10.12 10.66 3.10
C ALA A 352 10.33 11.93 3.93
N ILE A 353 9.52 12.13 4.99
CA ILE A 353 9.67 13.26 5.92
C ILE A 353 11.06 13.23 6.55
N GLN A 354 11.51 12.06 7.03
CA GLN A 354 12.85 11.91 7.58
C GLN A 354 13.91 12.23 6.54
N GLN A 355 13.81 11.72 5.31
CA GLN A 355 14.75 12.02 4.23
C GLN A 355 14.86 13.52 3.96
N GLU A 356 13.73 14.24 3.90
CA GLU A 356 13.73 15.70 3.71
C GLU A 356 14.22 16.46 4.96
N LEU A 357 13.92 15.99 6.18
CA LEU A 357 14.44 16.57 7.41
C LEU A 357 15.98 16.52 7.47
N HIS A 358 16.60 15.43 6.97
CA HIS A 358 18.06 15.34 6.86
C HIS A 358 18.65 16.37 5.87
N GLN A 359 17.86 16.84 4.89
CA GLN A 359 18.26 17.91 3.97
C GLN A 359 18.00 19.31 4.55
N GLY A 360 17.08 19.42 5.51
CA GLY A 360 16.82 20.64 6.26
C GLY A 360 15.46 20.61 6.94
N ALA A 361 15.38 21.18 8.15
CA ALA A 361 14.16 21.19 8.95
C ALA A 361 12.96 21.81 8.20
N ALA A 362 13.17 22.92 7.50
CA ALA A 362 12.14 23.58 6.71
C ALA A 362 11.63 22.71 5.54
N ARG A 363 12.51 21.93 4.90
CA ARG A 363 12.12 21.01 3.81
C ARG A 363 11.25 19.88 4.33
N GLY A 364 11.66 19.25 5.42
CA GLY A 364 10.90 18.18 6.06
C GLY A 364 9.53 18.65 6.56
N ALA A 365 9.47 19.82 7.22
CA ALA A 365 8.22 20.42 7.64
C ALA A 365 7.31 20.81 6.45
N GLY A 366 7.90 21.38 5.39
CA GLY A 366 7.18 21.72 4.16
C GLY A 366 6.57 20.49 3.48
N TYR A 367 7.35 19.43 3.34
CA TYR A 367 6.88 18.14 2.80
C TYR A 367 5.75 17.55 3.66
N ALA A 368 5.94 17.51 4.99
CA ALA A 368 4.96 16.98 5.93
C ALA A 368 3.62 17.76 5.87
N GLY A 369 3.69 19.09 5.81
CA GLY A 369 2.50 19.94 5.66
C GLY A 369 1.81 19.72 4.31
N ALA A 370 2.57 19.67 3.22
CA ALA A 370 2.04 19.46 1.87
C ALA A 370 1.31 18.12 1.75
N ILE A 371 1.90 17.02 2.23
CA ILE A 371 1.25 15.71 2.16
C ILE A 371 0.04 15.62 3.09
N ALA A 372 0.09 16.21 4.29
CA ALA A 372 -1.05 16.23 5.21
C ALA A 372 -2.24 16.98 4.62
N LEU A 373 -2.01 18.14 4.03
CA LEU A 373 -3.04 18.92 3.33
C LEU A 373 -3.60 18.13 2.13
N SER A 374 -2.72 17.57 1.31
CA SER A 374 -3.11 16.82 0.11
C SER A 374 -3.97 15.59 0.44
N LEU A 375 -3.56 14.79 1.43
CA LEU A 375 -4.33 13.65 1.89
C LEU A 375 -5.65 14.07 2.55
N THR A 376 -5.69 15.19 3.26
CA THR A 376 -6.92 15.74 3.82
C THR A 376 -7.89 16.16 2.73
N MET A 377 -7.41 16.81 1.66
CA MET A 377 -8.21 17.16 0.49
C MET A 377 -8.73 15.92 -0.24
N GLY A 378 -7.86 14.94 -0.50
CA GLY A 378 -8.28 13.65 -1.09
C GLY A 378 -9.31 12.93 -0.22
N GLY A 379 -9.14 12.95 1.11
CA GLY A 379 -10.09 12.42 2.07
C GLY A 379 -11.44 13.16 2.06
N ALA A 380 -11.43 14.49 1.91
CA ALA A 380 -12.64 15.30 1.78
C ALA A 380 -13.41 14.97 0.50
N ILE A 381 -12.71 14.85 -0.64
CA ILE A 381 -13.30 14.42 -1.91
C ILE A 381 -13.91 13.02 -1.78
N ALA A 382 -13.15 12.07 -1.23
CA ALA A 382 -13.62 10.70 -1.01
C ALA A 382 -14.85 10.65 -0.11
N LEU A 383 -14.90 11.46 0.95
CA LEU A 383 -16.05 11.56 1.84
C LEU A 383 -17.30 12.06 1.13
N GLN A 384 -17.17 13.13 0.33
CA GLN A 384 -18.31 13.66 -0.42
C GLN A 384 -18.85 12.63 -1.40
N ILE A 385 -17.97 11.98 -2.18
CA ILE A 385 -18.35 10.93 -3.12
C ILE A 385 -19.02 9.76 -2.38
N LYS A 386 -18.45 9.30 -1.26
CA LYS A 386 -19.05 8.24 -0.44
C LYS A 386 -20.41 8.63 0.13
N ASN A 387 -20.60 9.87 0.56
CA ASN A 387 -21.90 10.33 1.07
C ASN A 387 -22.95 10.24 -0.02
N VAL A 388 -22.66 10.80 -1.19
CA VAL A 388 -23.56 10.77 -2.35
C VAL A 388 -23.88 9.34 -2.76
N ILE A 389 -22.86 8.50 -2.96
CA ILE A 389 -23.05 7.10 -3.39
C ILE A 389 -23.87 6.29 -2.38
N ASN A 390 -23.78 6.59 -1.09
CA ASN A 390 -24.55 5.91 -0.05
C ASN A 390 -25.96 6.49 0.17
N GLY A 391 -26.46 7.33 -0.74
CA GLY A 391 -27.81 7.91 -0.65
C GLY A 391 -27.92 9.14 0.25
N LYS A 392 -26.81 9.66 0.77
CA LYS A 392 -26.76 10.86 1.62
C LYS A 392 -26.45 12.11 0.79
N ASP A 393 -26.90 13.26 1.24
CA ASP A 393 -26.44 14.53 0.67
C ASP A 393 -24.95 14.79 0.98
N PRO A 394 -24.27 15.62 0.19
CA PRO A 394 -22.97 16.17 0.54
C PRO A 394 -22.94 16.75 1.95
N GLN A 395 -21.85 16.54 2.68
CA GLN A 395 -21.69 17.11 4.03
C GLN A 395 -21.30 18.58 3.92
N SER A 396 -21.80 19.42 4.82
CA SER A 396 -21.33 20.81 4.90
C SER A 396 -19.84 20.84 5.26
N MET A 397 -19.03 21.46 4.40
CA MET A 397 -17.59 21.65 4.65
C MET A 397 -17.31 22.74 5.69
N ALA A 398 -18.34 23.50 6.10
CA ALA A 398 -18.24 24.46 7.18
C ALA A 398 -18.23 23.79 8.58
N ASP A 399 -18.65 22.53 8.67
CA ASP A 399 -18.60 21.76 9.92
C ASP A 399 -17.16 21.27 10.20
N PRO A 400 -16.53 21.63 11.32
CA PRO A 400 -15.20 21.11 11.68
C PRO A 400 -15.13 19.58 11.72
N ARG A 401 -16.24 18.90 12.03
CA ARG A 401 -16.33 17.44 12.04
C ARG A 401 -16.13 16.83 10.66
N PHE A 402 -16.48 17.56 9.59
CA PHE A 402 -16.20 17.13 8.22
C PHE A 402 -14.70 17.01 7.98
N TRP A 403 -13.93 18.03 8.37
CA TRP A 403 -12.48 18.03 8.19
C TRP A 403 -11.78 17.00 9.08
N MET A 404 -12.28 16.76 10.30
CA MET A 404 -11.80 15.64 11.13
C MET A 404 -12.03 14.29 10.45
N ALA A 405 -13.22 14.08 9.87
CA ALA A 405 -13.51 12.87 9.12
C ALA A 405 -12.68 12.77 7.82
N ALA A 406 -12.41 13.90 7.16
CA ALA A 406 -11.63 13.96 5.92
C ALA A 406 -10.19 13.53 6.17
N VAL A 407 -9.58 14.05 7.23
CA VAL A 407 -8.27 13.63 7.74
C VAL A 407 -8.22 12.11 8.00
N GLN A 408 -9.24 11.56 8.67
CA GLN A 408 -9.30 10.13 8.96
C GLN A 408 -9.46 9.29 7.68
N THR A 409 -10.30 9.77 6.75
CA THR A 409 -10.58 9.09 5.48
C THR A 409 -9.39 9.12 4.53
N GLY A 410 -8.63 10.22 4.52
CA GLY A 410 -7.42 10.39 3.73
C GLY A 410 -6.25 9.52 4.16
N GLY A 411 -6.35 8.83 5.31
CA GLY A 411 -5.31 7.93 5.80
C GLY A 411 -4.03 8.62 6.30
N GLY A 412 -4.04 9.95 6.41
CA GLY A 412 -2.84 10.76 6.69
C GLY A 412 -2.42 10.84 8.16
N LEU A 413 -3.32 10.66 9.13
CA LEU A 413 -3.00 10.92 10.56
C LEU A 413 -3.07 9.72 11.51
N GLY A 414 -3.49 8.54 11.07
CA GLY A 414 -3.72 7.41 11.98
C GLY A 414 -2.48 6.97 12.79
N LEU A 415 -1.28 7.21 12.27
CA LEU A 415 -0.01 6.95 12.95
C LEU A 415 0.88 8.19 13.11
N LEU A 416 0.77 9.19 12.20
CA LEU A 416 1.47 10.47 12.36
C LEU A 416 0.97 11.21 13.61
N GLY A 417 -0.33 11.09 13.93
CA GLY A 417 -0.90 11.59 15.19
C GLY A 417 -0.29 10.92 16.41
N ASP A 418 -0.16 9.59 16.42
CA ASP A 418 0.46 8.86 17.54
C ASP A 418 1.96 9.17 17.71
N TYR A 419 2.66 9.55 16.64
CA TYR A 419 4.07 9.96 16.71
C TYR A 419 4.26 11.45 17.08
N LEU A 420 3.40 12.35 16.58
CA LEU A 420 3.40 13.78 16.93
C LEU A 420 2.84 14.04 18.34
N PHE A 421 1.95 13.18 18.83
CA PHE A 421 1.34 13.23 20.17
C PHE A 421 1.85 12.08 21.07
N SER A 422 3.06 11.57 20.80
CA SER A 422 3.63 10.36 21.41
C SER A 422 3.83 10.41 22.92
N ASP A 423 3.74 11.59 23.54
CA ASP A 423 3.84 11.74 25.00
C ASP A 423 2.59 11.26 25.76
N VAL A 424 1.46 11.02 25.09
CA VAL A 424 0.20 10.66 25.77
C VAL A 424 -0.07 9.14 25.76
N ASN A 425 0.53 8.37 24.83
CA ASN A 425 0.17 6.96 24.61
C ASN A 425 1.28 5.93 24.88
N ARG A 426 2.39 6.32 25.53
CA ARG A 426 3.53 5.41 25.77
C ARG A 426 3.38 4.44 26.94
N GLN A 427 2.25 4.45 27.67
CA GLN A 427 2.01 3.54 28.80
C GLN A 427 0.70 2.76 28.64
N GLY A 428 0.81 1.46 28.37
CA GLY A 428 -0.14 0.47 28.89
C GLY A 428 -1.22 -0.11 27.96
N GLN A 429 -1.36 0.31 26.70
CA GLN A 429 -2.37 -0.32 25.83
C GLN A 429 -1.88 -1.63 25.22
N SER A 430 -2.53 -2.74 25.59
CA SER A 430 -2.26 -4.09 25.05
C SER A 430 -2.37 -4.13 23.52
N LEU A 431 -1.54 -4.95 22.87
CA LEU A 431 -1.59 -5.24 21.42
C LEU A 431 -3.01 -5.57 20.92
N ALA A 432 -3.85 -6.16 21.77
CA ALA A 432 -5.24 -6.49 21.47
C ALA A 432 -6.16 -5.25 21.30
N GLN A 433 -5.93 -4.16 22.05
CA GLN A 433 -6.73 -2.93 21.92
C GLN A 433 -6.40 -2.13 20.65
N GLN A 434 -5.12 -2.13 20.26
CA GLN A 434 -4.65 -1.43 19.06
C GLN A 434 -5.08 -2.12 17.75
N ILE A 435 -5.42 -3.43 17.83
CA ILE A 435 -5.88 -4.27 16.70
C ILE A 435 -7.41 -4.43 16.70
N SER A 436 -8.15 -3.44 17.19
CA SER A 436 -9.59 -3.35 16.92
C SER A 436 -9.81 -3.16 15.41
N GLY A 437 -10.19 -4.25 14.72
CA GLY A 437 -10.44 -4.30 13.29
C GLY A 437 -11.79 -4.95 12.96
N PRO A 438 -12.22 -4.96 11.69
CA PRO A 438 -13.49 -5.54 11.26
C PRO A 438 -13.72 -7.01 11.65
N THR A 439 -12.65 -7.76 11.96
CA THR A 439 -12.71 -9.14 12.46
C THR A 439 -13.22 -9.22 13.90
N VAL A 440 -12.78 -8.30 14.78
CA VAL A 440 -13.34 -8.12 16.12
C VAL A 440 -14.79 -7.63 16.02
N GLY A 441 -15.07 -6.76 15.05
CA GLY A 441 -16.43 -6.33 14.72
C GLY A 441 -17.35 -7.48 14.31
N LEU A 442 -16.86 -8.41 13.48
CA LEU A 442 -17.60 -9.61 13.07
C LEU A 442 -17.90 -10.54 14.25
N VAL A 443 -16.94 -10.75 15.16
CA VAL A 443 -17.19 -11.52 16.40
C VAL A 443 -18.24 -10.82 17.27
N GLY A 444 -18.14 -9.50 17.42
CA GLY A 444 -19.11 -8.71 18.16
C GLY A 444 -20.51 -8.75 17.55
N ASP A 445 -20.62 -8.65 16.22
CA ASP A 445 -21.91 -8.68 15.52
C ASP A 445 -22.51 -10.09 15.50
N LEU A 446 -21.71 -11.15 15.36
CA LEU A 446 -22.17 -12.55 15.55
C LEU A 446 -22.62 -12.81 16.99
N TRP A 447 -21.91 -12.27 17.99
CA TRP A 447 -22.28 -12.38 19.40
C TRP A 447 -23.61 -11.69 19.67
N LYS A 448 -23.82 -10.47 19.17
CA LYS A 448 -25.10 -9.78 19.33
C LYS A 448 -26.25 -10.54 18.65
N LEU A 449 -26.04 -11.01 17.41
CA LEU A 449 -27.02 -11.77 16.64
C LEU A 449 -27.42 -13.09 17.33
N THR A 450 -26.48 -13.76 17.98
CA THR A 450 -26.70 -15.03 18.70
C THR A 450 -27.01 -14.82 20.18
N ALA A 451 -25.98 -14.68 21.01
CA ALA A 451 -26.07 -14.60 22.47
C ALA A 451 -26.70 -13.28 22.97
N GLY A 452 -26.51 -12.17 22.27
CA GLY A 452 -27.11 -10.88 22.63
C GLY A 452 -28.63 -10.88 22.52
N ASN A 453 -29.18 -11.49 21.46
CA ASN A 453 -30.63 -11.66 21.32
C ASN A 453 -31.20 -12.68 22.32
N VAL A 454 -30.48 -13.78 22.60
CA VAL A 454 -30.87 -14.72 23.66
C VAL A 454 -30.86 -14.03 25.03
N GLN A 455 -29.87 -13.20 25.31
CA GLN A 455 -29.79 -12.43 26.54
C GLN A 455 -30.90 -11.37 26.63
N GLN A 456 -31.23 -10.68 25.53
CA GLN A 456 -32.36 -9.74 25.48
C GLN A 456 -33.69 -10.46 25.72
N LEU A 457 -33.86 -11.65 25.13
CA LEU A 457 -35.02 -12.52 25.33
C LEU A 457 -35.16 -12.96 26.79
N VAL A 458 -34.05 -13.40 27.41
CA VAL A 458 -34.01 -13.79 28.83
C VAL A 458 -34.21 -12.59 29.77
N GLN A 459 -33.77 -11.39 29.37
CA GLN A 459 -33.98 -10.14 30.12
C GLN A 459 -35.34 -9.47 29.87
N GLY A 460 -36.22 -10.08 29.06
CA GLY A 460 -37.53 -9.51 28.72
C GLY A 460 -37.48 -8.21 27.89
N LYS A 461 -36.36 -7.93 27.23
CA LYS A 461 -36.21 -6.79 26.30
C LYS A 461 -36.69 -7.21 24.90
N PRO A 462 -37.28 -6.29 24.11
CA PRO A 462 -37.68 -6.59 22.73
C PRO A 462 -36.45 -7.01 21.91
N THR A 463 -36.53 -8.18 21.28
CA THR A 463 -35.47 -8.74 20.44
C THR A 463 -35.49 -8.09 19.06
N ASN A 464 -34.32 -7.67 18.57
CA ASN A 464 -34.20 -6.98 17.27
C ASN A 464 -33.61 -7.89 16.18
N ILE A 465 -33.88 -9.20 16.26
CA ILE A 465 -33.26 -10.24 15.42
C ILE A 465 -33.42 -9.94 13.91
N GLY A 466 -34.61 -9.50 13.48
CA GLY A 466 -34.87 -9.15 12.08
C GLY A 466 -33.97 -8.01 11.58
N ARG A 467 -34.01 -6.86 12.28
CA ARG A 467 -33.16 -5.70 12.01
C ARG A 467 -31.67 -6.03 12.03
N GLU A 468 -31.23 -6.81 13.02
CA GLU A 468 -29.84 -7.21 13.16
C GLU A 468 -29.39 -8.14 12.04
N THR A 469 -30.27 -9.05 11.60
CA THR A 469 -30.03 -9.92 10.45
C THR A 469 -29.88 -9.09 9.16
N VAL A 470 -30.78 -8.15 8.91
CA VAL A 470 -30.70 -7.25 7.76
C VAL A 470 -29.42 -6.41 7.78
N ASN A 471 -29.06 -5.84 8.93
CA ASN A 471 -27.83 -5.08 9.09
C ASN A 471 -26.57 -5.94 8.83
N THR A 472 -26.60 -7.19 9.29
CA THR A 472 -25.52 -8.17 9.07
C THR A 472 -25.37 -8.46 7.59
N LEU A 473 -26.47 -8.73 6.88
CA LEU A 473 -26.46 -8.90 5.41
C LEU A 473 -25.97 -7.63 4.70
N GLY A 474 -26.42 -6.46 5.12
CA GLY A 474 -25.97 -5.17 4.56
C GLY A 474 -24.50 -4.84 4.80
N ARG A 475 -23.81 -5.59 5.66
CA ARG A 475 -22.39 -5.40 5.99
C ARG A 475 -21.50 -6.52 5.47
N TYR A 476 -22.00 -7.75 5.43
CA TYR A 476 -21.21 -8.95 5.20
C TYR A 476 -21.59 -9.73 3.94
N THR A 477 -22.62 -9.32 3.18
CA THR A 477 -22.93 -9.94 1.88
C THR A 477 -21.80 -9.66 0.88
N PRO A 478 -21.01 -10.67 0.48
CA PRO A 478 -19.89 -10.49 -0.43
C PRO A 478 -20.32 -9.78 -1.72
N VAL A 479 -19.44 -8.97 -2.29
CA VAL A 479 -19.66 -8.20 -3.53
C VAL A 479 -20.72 -7.09 -3.39
N LEU A 480 -21.97 -7.44 -3.13
CA LEU A 480 -23.10 -6.50 -3.12
C LEU A 480 -23.01 -5.45 -2.01
N SER A 481 -22.51 -5.82 -0.82
CA SER A 481 -22.37 -4.87 0.28
C SER A 481 -21.17 -3.95 0.14
N SER A 482 -20.29 -4.16 -0.83
CA SER A 482 -18.99 -3.49 -0.92
C SER A 482 -18.83 -2.66 -2.18
N LEU A 483 -19.33 -3.12 -3.33
CA LEU A 483 -19.22 -2.43 -4.61
C LEU A 483 -19.95 -1.09 -4.56
N TRP A 484 -19.21 -0.02 -4.75
CA TRP A 484 -19.71 1.34 -4.56
C TRP A 484 -20.93 1.66 -5.43
N TYR A 485 -20.99 1.21 -6.67
CA TYR A 485 -22.11 1.49 -7.58
C TYR A 485 -23.36 0.63 -7.34
N LEU A 486 -23.27 -0.49 -6.61
CA LEU A 486 -24.42 -1.36 -6.31
C LEU A 486 -24.91 -1.24 -4.87
N ARG A 487 -24.03 -0.84 -3.94
CA ARG A 487 -24.28 -0.89 -2.50
C ARG A 487 -25.57 -0.21 -2.07
N ALA A 488 -25.84 0.99 -2.59
CA ALA A 488 -27.05 1.73 -2.26
C ALA A 488 -28.30 1.02 -2.77
N ALA A 489 -28.31 0.58 -4.03
CA ALA A 489 -29.42 -0.19 -4.59
C ALA A 489 -29.69 -1.49 -3.83
N TYR A 490 -28.64 -2.24 -3.47
CA TYR A 490 -28.78 -3.44 -2.65
C TYR A 490 -29.41 -3.14 -1.28
N ARG A 491 -28.97 -2.07 -0.61
CA ARG A 491 -29.57 -1.66 0.67
C ARG A 491 -31.04 -1.27 0.51
N ARG A 492 -31.35 -0.42 -0.47
CA ARG A 492 -32.67 0.22 -0.61
C ARG A 492 -33.73 -0.68 -1.21
N VAL A 493 -33.37 -1.46 -2.23
CA VAL A 493 -34.31 -2.26 -3.00
C VAL A 493 -34.47 -3.67 -2.41
N VAL A 494 -33.41 -4.22 -1.80
CA VAL A 494 -33.44 -5.60 -1.29
C VAL A 494 -33.56 -5.61 0.24
N LEU A 495 -32.62 -4.97 0.94
CA LEU A 495 -32.52 -5.09 2.39
C LEU A 495 -33.60 -4.33 3.14
N ASP A 496 -33.95 -3.13 2.68
CA ASP A 496 -35.02 -2.36 3.32
C ASP A 496 -36.38 -3.08 3.16
N GLN A 497 -36.60 -3.77 2.04
CA GLN A 497 -37.79 -4.64 1.83
C GLN A 497 -37.76 -5.86 2.76
N LEU A 498 -36.60 -6.49 2.92
CA LEU A 498 -36.44 -7.57 3.88
C LEU A 498 -36.68 -7.07 5.32
N GLN A 499 -36.27 -5.84 5.65
CA GLN A 499 -36.53 -5.26 6.97
C GLN A 499 -38.03 -5.02 7.18
N TYR A 500 -38.77 -4.55 6.18
CA TYR A 500 -40.23 -4.45 6.27
C TYR A 500 -40.90 -5.79 6.58
N LEU A 501 -40.35 -6.90 6.07
CA LEU A 501 -40.88 -8.24 6.30
C LEU A 501 -40.46 -8.86 7.65
N THR A 502 -39.33 -8.42 8.22
CA THR A 502 -38.69 -9.09 9.37
C THR A 502 -38.67 -8.25 10.65
N ASP A 503 -38.89 -6.94 10.56
CA ASP A 503 -38.86 -5.99 11.68
C ASP A 503 -40.17 -5.18 11.71
N PRO A 504 -41.05 -5.40 12.71
CA PRO A 504 -42.31 -4.65 12.84
C PRO A 504 -42.08 -3.15 13.06
N ASP A 505 -40.91 -2.75 13.55
CA ASP A 505 -40.53 -1.36 13.81
C ASP A 505 -39.67 -0.76 12.66
N ALA A 506 -39.66 -1.36 11.47
CA ALA A 506 -38.85 -0.90 10.33
C ALA A 506 -39.02 0.60 10.03
N HIS A 507 -40.26 1.10 9.97
CA HIS A 507 -40.54 2.52 9.74
C HIS A 507 -39.98 3.45 10.83
N LYS A 508 -39.96 2.99 12.09
CA LYS A 508 -39.38 3.75 13.19
C LYS A 508 -37.85 3.77 13.05
N SER A 509 -37.25 2.61 12.75
CA SER A 509 -35.81 2.50 12.51
C SER A 509 -35.32 3.41 11.39
N PHE A 510 -36.04 3.47 10.27
CA PHE A 510 -35.68 4.31 9.13
C PHE A 510 -35.73 5.80 9.48
N ARG A 511 -36.77 6.25 10.19
CA ARG A 511 -36.87 7.63 10.68
C ARG A 511 -35.77 7.97 11.69
N GLU A 512 -35.44 7.05 12.60
CA GLU A 512 -34.34 7.24 13.54
C GLU A 512 -32.98 7.37 12.82
N GLN A 513 -32.76 6.59 11.75
CA GLN A 513 -31.54 6.71 10.93
C GLN A 513 -31.44 8.09 10.25
N GLU A 514 -32.54 8.61 9.70
CA GLU A 514 -32.59 9.95 9.11
C GLU A 514 -32.37 11.06 10.15
N GLN A 515 -33.08 10.99 11.28
CA GLN A 515 -32.92 11.96 12.37
C GLN A 515 -31.51 11.96 12.92
N ARG A 516 -30.90 10.78 13.08
CA ARG A 516 -29.52 10.65 13.52
C ARG A 516 -28.56 11.32 12.54
N LEU A 517 -28.73 11.11 11.24
CA LEU A 517 -27.91 11.76 10.22
C LEU A 517 -28.04 13.29 10.27
N GLN A 518 -29.27 13.79 10.41
CA GLN A 518 -29.55 15.22 10.55
C GLN A 518 -28.92 15.81 11.82
N ASN A 519 -28.97 15.08 12.95
CA ASN A 519 -28.41 15.54 14.22
C ASN A 519 -26.87 15.49 14.25
N GLU A 520 -26.28 14.40 13.73
CA GLU A 520 -24.84 14.18 13.77
C GLU A 520 -24.09 15.01 12.73
N THR A 521 -24.63 15.17 11.54
CA THR A 521 -23.90 15.76 10.41
C THR A 521 -24.63 16.91 9.72
N ARG A 522 -25.85 17.23 10.16
CA ARG A 522 -26.76 18.16 9.47
C ARG A 522 -26.93 17.76 8.00
N GLN A 523 -27.01 16.46 7.70
CA GLN A 523 -27.19 15.98 6.32
C GLN A 523 -28.56 15.35 6.14
N GLY A 524 -29.16 15.61 4.97
CA GLY A 524 -30.32 14.86 4.50
C GLY A 524 -29.92 13.61 3.71
N MET A 525 -30.92 12.87 3.25
CA MET A 525 -30.75 11.79 2.28
C MET A 525 -31.50 12.11 1.00
N TRP A 526 -30.86 11.90 -0.15
CA TRP A 526 -31.48 11.98 -1.47
C TRP A 526 -32.11 10.63 -1.87
N TRP A 527 -31.58 9.54 -1.30
CA TRP A 527 -32.19 8.21 -1.36
C TRP A 527 -32.35 7.65 0.06
N ALA A 528 -33.53 7.85 0.62
CA ALA A 528 -33.85 7.52 2.00
C ALA A 528 -34.15 6.02 2.21
N PRO A 529 -33.98 5.48 3.43
CA PRO A 529 -34.30 4.09 3.73
C PRO A 529 -35.79 3.79 3.58
N GLY A 530 -36.10 2.61 3.06
CA GLY A 530 -37.48 2.19 2.77
C GLY A 530 -38.03 2.67 1.43
N GLU A 531 -37.27 3.49 0.69
CA GLU A 531 -37.66 3.97 -0.64
C GLU A 531 -36.99 3.14 -1.75
N ILE A 532 -37.79 2.61 -2.67
CA ILE A 532 -37.30 1.83 -3.81
C ILE A 532 -36.61 2.73 -4.85
N LEU A 533 -37.08 3.98 -4.99
CA LEU A 533 -36.55 4.98 -5.92
C LEU A 533 -36.17 6.25 -5.16
N PRO A 534 -35.14 6.98 -5.60
CA PRO A 534 -34.78 8.26 -5.00
C PRO A 534 -35.88 9.30 -5.22
N ARG A 535 -36.23 10.05 -4.18
CA ARG A 535 -37.22 11.13 -4.26
C ARG A 535 -36.68 12.41 -4.89
N ARG A 536 -35.36 12.62 -4.85
CA ARG A 536 -34.70 13.83 -5.35
C ARG A 536 -33.23 13.58 -5.68
N ALA A 537 -32.62 14.55 -6.36
CA ALA A 537 -31.18 14.60 -6.56
C ALA A 537 -30.43 15.00 -5.26
N PRO A 538 -29.13 14.67 -5.14
CA PRO A 538 -28.27 15.14 -4.05
C PRO A 538 -28.23 16.68 -4.04
N ALA A 539 -28.38 17.29 -2.87
CA ALA A 539 -28.35 18.74 -2.71
C ALA A 539 -27.33 19.14 -1.65
N THR A 540 -26.54 20.18 -1.94
CA THR A 540 -25.64 20.80 -0.96
C THR A 540 -26.44 21.69 -0.01
N GLN A 541 -26.08 21.68 1.28
CA GLN A 541 -26.64 22.60 2.28
C GLN A 541 -25.87 23.90 2.39
#